data_AF-A0A845WY98-F1
#
_entry.id   AF-A0A845WY98-F1
#
_cell.length_a   1.000
_cell.length_b   1.000
_cell.length_c   1.000
_cell.angle_alpha   90.00
_cell.angle_beta   90.00
_cell.angle_gamma   90.00
#
_symmetry.space_group_name_H-M   'P 1'
#
loop_
_entity.id
_entity.type
_entity.pdbx_description
1 polymer ?
#
loop_
_entity_poly.entity_id
_entity_poly.type
_entity_poly.pdbx_seq_one_letter_code
_entity_poly.pdbx_strand_id
1 'polypeptide(L)'
;MPHLAIKRAGYTLLGFLYRRTILVLSSLLIVAVAIALMSMSHLSDMLIEAQSLQSAKLSANALNAARTLYSANVVSRVRDLPNVEVSHDYYHLPHGVPNPATYTIELGTKLSDNTNTLVRLYSDYPFPHRKDTGGPQDAFQHEAIEHLRTHPEQPFFRRDQLGEY
;
A
#
# COMPACT_ATOMS: atom_id res chain seq x y z
N MET A 1 -22.82 17.47 65.09
CA MET A 1 -22.16 18.69 64.55
C MET A 1 -21.27 18.51 63.29
N PRO A 2 -21.16 17.36 62.55
CA PRO A 2 -20.34 17.29 61.33
C PRO A 2 -21.08 17.50 59.99
N HIS A 3 -22.43 17.43 59.97
CA HIS A 3 -23.21 17.48 58.73
C HIS A 3 -23.25 18.87 58.05
N LEU A 4 -22.89 19.94 58.76
CA LEU A 4 -22.89 21.32 58.26
C LEU A 4 -21.61 21.69 57.49
N ALA A 5 -20.49 21.01 57.78
CA ALA A 5 -19.20 21.27 57.13
C ALA A 5 -19.16 20.73 55.69
N ILE A 6 -19.75 19.56 55.46
CA ILE A 6 -19.82 18.92 54.14
C ILE A 6 -20.69 19.74 53.18
N LYS A 7 -21.81 20.27 53.66
CA LYS A 7 -22.67 21.17 52.86
C LYS A 7 -21.92 22.46 52.49
N ARG A 8 -21.24 23.11 53.42
CA ARG A 8 -20.47 24.34 53.15
C ARG A 8 -19.35 24.13 52.13
N ALA A 9 -18.62 23.01 52.21
CA ALA A 9 -17.58 22.66 51.24
C ALA A 9 -18.15 22.42 49.82
N GLY A 10 -19.33 21.81 49.71
CA GLY A 10 -20.03 21.65 48.43
C GLY A 10 -20.44 22.98 47.81
N TYR A 11 -20.98 23.92 48.61
CA TYR A 11 -21.42 25.23 48.12
C TYR A 11 -20.26 26.20 47.80
N THR A 12 -19.12 26.12 48.49
CA THR A 12 -17.92 26.90 48.13
C THR A 12 -17.26 26.36 46.86
N LEU A 13 -17.25 25.04 46.66
CA LEU A 13 -16.85 24.45 45.39
C LEU A 13 -17.81 24.89 44.27
N LEU A 14 -19.13 24.81 44.50
CA LEU A 14 -20.15 25.19 43.54
C LEU A 14 -20.05 26.68 43.16
N GLY A 15 -19.82 27.57 44.12
CA GLY A 15 -19.65 29.02 43.87
C GLY A 15 -18.35 29.37 43.16
N PHE A 16 -17.26 28.64 43.42
CA PHE A 16 -16.00 28.76 42.68
C PHE A 16 -16.13 28.24 41.25
N LEU A 17 -16.81 27.09 41.08
CA LEU A 17 -17.22 26.52 39.79
C LEU A 17 -18.14 27.46 39.01
N TYR A 18 -19.08 28.16 39.66
CA TYR A 18 -20.03 29.08 39.01
C TYR A 18 -19.39 30.40 38.54
N ARG A 19 -18.32 30.85 39.21
CA ARG A 19 -17.56 32.06 38.83
C ARG A 19 -16.47 31.75 37.78
N ARG A 20 -16.05 30.49 37.69
CA ARG A 20 -15.08 29.97 36.72
C ARG A 20 -15.72 29.04 35.67
N THR A 21 -17.05 28.96 35.58
CA THR A 21 -17.77 27.96 34.76
C THR A 21 -17.37 28.05 33.30
N ILE A 22 -17.22 29.28 32.80
CA ILE A 22 -16.77 29.54 31.43
C ILE A 22 -15.39 28.91 31.21
N LEU A 23 -14.45 29.08 32.13
CA LEU A 23 -13.10 28.51 32.01
C LEU A 23 -13.12 26.97 32.09
N VAL A 24 -13.91 26.39 32.99
CA VAL A 24 -14.04 24.93 33.12
C VAL A 24 -14.65 24.34 31.86
N LEU A 25 -15.76 24.90 31.36
CA LEU A 25 -16.42 24.44 30.14
C LEU A 25 -15.54 24.62 28.90
N SER A 26 -14.82 25.74 28.78
CA SER A 26 -13.87 25.97 27.68
C SER A 26 -12.73 24.96 27.72
N SER A 27 -12.15 24.68 28.90
CA SER A 27 -11.08 23.66 29.02
C SER A 27 -11.57 22.27 28.66
N LEU A 28 -12.78 21.91 29.07
CA LEU A 28 -13.39 20.62 28.76
C LEU A 28 -13.69 20.49 27.26
N LEU A 29 -14.16 21.56 26.62
CA LEU A 29 -14.36 21.60 25.17
C LEU A 29 -13.03 21.41 24.42
N ILE A 30 -11.96 22.11 24.83
CA ILE A 30 -10.64 21.97 24.20
C ILE A 30 -10.12 20.54 24.34
N VAL A 31 -10.24 19.93 25.52
CA VAL A 31 -9.84 18.54 25.75
C VAL A 31 -10.67 17.57 24.91
N ALA A 32 -11.99 17.76 24.83
CA ALA A 32 -12.86 16.92 24.00
C ALA A 32 -12.51 17.02 22.51
N VAL A 33 -12.25 18.23 22.01
CA VAL A 33 -11.80 18.46 20.63
C VAL A 33 -10.43 17.81 20.40
N ALA A 34 -9.48 17.96 21.33
CA ALA A 34 -8.16 17.34 21.21
C ALA A 34 -8.27 15.81 21.13
N ILE A 35 -9.06 15.18 22.01
CA ILE A 35 -9.31 13.73 21.98
C ILE A 35 -9.98 13.31 20.67
N ALA A 36 -10.97 14.05 20.19
CA ALA A 36 -11.65 13.76 18.93
C ALA A 36 -10.66 13.81 17.75
N LEU A 37 -9.80 14.83 17.69
CA LEU A 37 -8.78 14.96 16.64
C LEU A 37 -7.76 13.81 16.69
N MET A 38 -7.27 13.44 17.88
CA MET A 38 -6.34 12.31 18.03
C MET A 38 -6.99 10.97 17.63
N SER A 39 -8.24 10.74 18.03
CA SER A 39 -8.96 9.53 17.63
C SER A 39 -9.17 9.46 16.11
N MET A 40 -9.43 10.60 15.48
CA MET A 40 -9.64 10.69 14.04
C MET A 40 -8.33 10.48 13.27
N SER A 41 -7.19 10.98 13.76
CA SER A 41 -5.88 10.73 13.13
C SER A 41 -5.52 9.25 13.18
N HIS A 42 -5.67 8.59 14.34
CA HIS A 42 -5.38 7.16 14.48
C HIS A 42 -6.24 6.30 13.55
N LEU A 43 -7.54 6.61 13.45
CA LEU A 43 -8.43 5.87 12.54
C LEU A 43 -8.08 6.11 11.08
N SER A 44 -7.75 7.35 10.72
CA SER A 44 -7.35 7.71 9.35
C SER A 44 -6.08 6.98 8.94
N ASP A 45 -5.09 6.88 9.82
CA ASP A 45 -3.82 6.20 9.54
C ASP A 45 -4.01 4.71 9.25
N MET A 46 -4.86 4.04 10.04
CA MET A 46 -5.20 2.62 9.83
C MET A 46 -5.99 2.42 8.54
N LEU A 47 -6.94 3.30 8.24
CA LEU A 47 -7.75 3.20 7.02
C LEU A 47 -6.91 3.45 5.77
N ILE A 48 -6.03 4.44 5.79
CA ILE A 48 -5.11 4.73 4.68
C ILE A 48 -4.20 3.52 4.42
N GLU A 49 -3.68 2.89 5.48
CA GLU A 49 -2.85 1.70 5.35
C GLU A 49 -3.62 0.52 4.74
N ALA A 50 -4.77 0.19 5.32
CA ALA A 50 -5.59 -0.91 4.86
C ALA A 50 -6.03 -0.72 3.40
N GLN A 51 -6.41 0.51 3.03
CA GLN A 51 -6.80 0.84 1.67
C GLN A 51 -5.62 0.77 0.69
N SER A 52 -4.44 1.21 1.11
CA SER A 52 -3.23 1.16 0.27
C SER A 52 -2.81 -0.29 0.02
N LEU A 53 -2.79 -1.11 1.08
CA LEU A 53 -2.50 -2.53 1.00
C LEU A 53 -3.53 -3.27 0.14
N GLN A 54 -4.82 -2.98 0.34
CA GLN A 54 -5.89 -3.60 -0.45
C GLN A 54 -5.79 -3.24 -1.93
N SER A 55 -5.52 -1.97 -2.24
CA SER A 55 -5.32 -1.50 -3.62
C SER A 55 -4.11 -2.18 -4.26
N ALA A 56 -2.98 -2.27 -3.54
CA ALA A 56 -1.77 -2.94 -4.02
C ALA A 56 -2.02 -4.43 -4.31
N LYS A 57 -2.73 -5.13 -3.40
CA LYS A 57 -3.12 -6.54 -3.59
C LYS A 57 -4.02 -6.73 -4.81
N LEU A 58 -5.03 -5.88 -4.98
CA LEU A 58 -5.93 -5.92 -6.14
C LEU A 58 -5.17 -5.72 -7.45
N SER A 59 -4.28 -4.73 -7.50
CA SER A 59 -3.45 -4.45 -8.68
C SER A 59 -2.51 -5.63 -9.02
N ALA A 60 -1.82 -6.19 -8.02
CA ALA A 60 -0.95 -7.36 -8.22
C ALA A 60 -1.74 -8.58 -8.71
N ASN A 61 -2.92 -8.84 -8.13
CA ASN A 61 -3.79 -9.94 -8.55
C ASN A 61 -4.31 -9.73 -9.99
N ALA A 62 -4.71 -8.51 -10.35
CA ALA A 62 -5.17 -8.19 -11.69
C ALA A 62 -4.06 -8.39 -12.74
N LEU A 63 -2.83 -7.96 -12.43
CA LEU A 63 -1.66 -8.19 -13.28
C LEU A 63 -1.34 -9.67 -13.46
N ASN A 64 -1.37 -10.45 -12.37
CA ASN A 64 -1.15 -11.89 -12.42
C ASN A 64 -2.24 -12.62 -13.21
N ALA A 65 -3.51 -12.22 -13.03
CA ALA A 65 -4.62 -12.74 -13.81
C ALA A 65 -4.48 -12.40 -15.30
N ALA A 66 -4.14 -11.15 -15.64
CA ALA A 66 -3.90 -10.73 -17.01
C ALA A 66 -2.76 -11.53 -17.67
N ARG A 67 -1.62 -11.67 -16.97
CA ARG A 67 -0.49 -12.50 -17.43
C ARG A 67 -0.91 -13.94 -17.68
N THR A 68 -1.63 -14.54 -16.73
CA THR A 68 -2.06 -15.94 -16.80
C THR A 68 -3.01 -16.15 -17.98
N LEU A 69 -4.01 -15.28 -18.13
CA LEU A 69 -4.96 -15.31 -19.24
C LEU A 69 -4.26 -15.11 -20.59
N TYR A 70 -3.33 -14.16 -20.69
CA TYR A 70 -2.53 -13.92 -21.89
C TYR A 70 -1.70 -15.16 -22.26
N SER A 71 -0.97 -15.73 -21.30
CA SER A 71 -0.15 -16.91 -21.53
C SER A 71 -0.99 -18.12 -21.94
N ALA A 72 -2.11 -18.35 -21.25
CA ALA A 72 -2.94 -19.54 -21.43
C ALA A 72 -3.84 -19.49 -22.67
N ASN A 73 -4.30 -18.30 -23.06
CA ASN A 73 -5.30 -18.15 -24.12
C ASN A 73 -4.76 -17.49 -25.40
N VAL A 74 -3.65 -16.74 -25.33
CA VAL A 74 -3.06 -16.09 -26.50
C VAL A 74 -1.78 -16.82 -26.89
N VAL A 75 -0.77 -16.78 -26.01
CA VAL A 75 0.56 -17.32 -26.31
C VAL A 75 0.51 -18.81 -26.65
N SER A 76 -0.23 -19.60 -25.88
CA SER A 76 -0.39 -21.04 -26.12
C SER A 76 -0.93 -21.39 -27.51
N ARG A 77 -1.74 -20.51 -28.11
CA ARG A 77 -2.38 -20.75 -29.42
C ARG A 77 -1.50 -20.28 -30.57
N VAL A 78 -0.72 -19.23 -30.36
CA VAL A 78 0.05 -18.59 -31.43
C VAL A 78 1.50 -19.07 -31.51
N ARG A 79 2.07 -19.60 -30.41
CA ARG A 79 3.47 -20.03 -30.37
C ARG A 79 3.82 -21.14 -31.35
N ASP A 80 2.84 -21.97 -31.72
CA ASP A 80 3.02 -23.13 -32.60
C ASP A 80 2.59 -22.82 -34.04
N LEU A 81 2.15 -21.58 -34.32
CA LEU A 81 1.80 -21.14 -35.67
C LEU A 81 3.06 -20.83 -36.48
N PRO A 82 3.08 -21.17 -37.78
CA PRO A 82 4.17 -20.76 -38.65
C PRO A 82 4.23 -19.23 -38.74
N ASN A 83 5.44 -18.68 -38.77
CA ASN A 83 5.72 -17.25 -38.90
C ASN A 83 5.23 -16.35 -37.76
N VAL A 84 4.87 -16.89 -36.58
CA VAL A 84 4.63 -16.09 -35.37
C VAL A 84 5.76 -16.35 -34.37
N GLU A 85 6.33 -15.29 -33.82
CA GLU A 85 7.43 -15.40 -32.87
C GLU A 85 7.05 -14.79 -31.52
N VAL A 86 7.15 -15.59 -30.46
CA VAL A 86 6.95 -15.15 -29.08
C VAL A 86 8.29 -14.71 -28.52
N SER A 87 8.53 -13.40 -28.43
CA SER A 87 9.85 -12.86 -28.06
C SER A 87 9.73 -11.69 -27.10
N HIS A 88 10.85 -11.38 -26.42
CA HIS A 88 10.95 -10.12 -25.68
C HIS A 88 11.17 -8.93 -26.62
N ASP A 89 11.68 -9.17 -27.83
CA ASP A 89 12.02 -8.14 -28.82
C ASP A 89 10.97 -8.04 -29.93
N TYR A 90 9.72 -8.30 -29.58
CA TYR A 90 8.63 -8.50 -30.53
C TYR A 90 8.34 -7.28 -31.41
N TYR A 91 8.71 -6.07 -30.97
CA TYR A 91 8.56 -4.85 -31.76
C TYR A 91 9.38 -4.85 -33.05
N HIS A 92 10.48 -5.59 -33.11
CA HIS A 92 11.34 -5.70 -34.30
C HIS A 92 10.99 -6.90 -35.18
N LEU A 93 9.94 -7.65 -34.82
CA LEU A 93 9.52 -8.85 -35.52
C LEU A 93 8.18 -8.59 -36.22
N PRO A 94 8.05 -8.80 -37.55
CA PRO A 94 6.83 -8.48 -38.30
C PRO A 94 5.54 -9.13 -37.75
N HIS A 95 5.68 -10.30 -37.14
CA HIS A 95 4.60 -11.06 -36.51
C HIS A 95 4.98 -11.45 -35.07
N GLY A 96 5.74 -10.57 -34.41
CA GLY A 96 6.14 -10.74 -33.03
C GLY A 96 4.97 -10.54 -32.07
N VAL A 97 4.90 -11.39 -31.06
CA VAL A 97 4.07 -11.15 -29.87
C VAL A 97 4.95 -11.17 -28.61
N PRO A 98 4.65 -10.35 -27.60
CA PRO A 98 5.45 -10.33 -26.38
C PRO A 98 5.37 -11.68 -25.67
N ASN A 99 6.48 -12.16 -25.13
CA ASN A 99 6.39 -13.26 -24.17
C ASN A 99 5.60 -12.82 -22.91
N PRO A 100 5.07 -13.75 -22.09
CA PRO A 100 4.26 -13.38 -20.92
C PRO A 100 4.98 -12.46 -19.92
N ALA A 101 6.30 -12.56 -19.81
CA ALA A 101 7.08 -11.70 -18.92
C ALA A 101 7.15 -10.26 -19.44
N THR A 102 7.51 -10.09 -20.71
CA THR A 102 7.52 -8.78 -21.39
C THR A 102 6.15 -8.12 -21.33
N TYR A 103 5.08 -8.85 -21.63
CA TYR A 103 3.71 -8.34 -21.51
C TYR A 103 3.40 -7.82 -20.10
N THR A 104 3.77 -8.57 -19.05
CA THR A 104 3.54 -8.16 -17.66
C THR A 104 4.34 -6.91 -17.29
N ILE A 105 5.60 -6.84 -17.72
CA ILE A 105 6.50 -5.70 -17.48
C ILE A 105 5.91 -4.45 -18.11
N GLU A 106 5.55 -4.49 -19.39
CA GLU A 106 5.02 -3.34 -20.10
C GLU A 106 3.67 -2.89 -19.56
N LEU A 107 2.78 -3.82 -19.21
CA LEU A 107 1.51 -3.50 -18.56
C LEU A 107 1.75 -2.81 -17.20
N GLY A 108 2.67 -3.33 -16.39
CA GLY A 108 3.07 -2.71 -15.12
C GLY A 108 3.67 -1.31 -15.30
N THR A 109 4.55 -1.13 -16.30
CA THR A 109 5.10 0.18 -16.66
C THR A 109 3.98 1.15 -17.04
N LYS A 110 3.04 0.74 -17.91
CA LYS A 110 1.91 1.60 -18.30
C LYS A 110 0.98 1.94 -17.15
N LEU A 111 0.78 1.05 -16.18
CA LEU A 111 0.05 1.39 -14.96
C LEU A 111 0.82 2.40 -14.11
N SER A 112 2.14 2.26 -14.02
CA SER A 112 3.01 3.17 -13.28
C SER A 112 3.02 4.58 -13.89
N ASP A 113 3.03 4.68 -15.22
CA ASP A 113 3.02 5.97 -15.93
C ASP A 113 1.71 6.75 -15.72
N ASN A 114 0.60 6.05 -15.51
CA ASN A 114 -0.75 6.64 -15.46
C ASN A 114 -1.31 6.78 -14.04
N THR A 115 -0.59 6.31 -13.02
CA THR A 115 -1.05 6.30 -11.63
C THR A 115 0.07 6.71 -10.68
N ASN A 116 -0.26 7.06 -9.44
CA ASN A 116 0.75 7.32 -8.40
C ASN A 116 1.27 6.03 -7.74
N THR A 117 1.29 4.91 -8.48
CA THR A 117 1.68 3.58 -7.98
C THR A 117 2.81 3.03 -8.84
N LEU A 118 3.93 2.67 -8.22
CA LEU A 118 5.02 2.00 -8.92
C LEU A 118 4.80 0.48 -8.97
N VAL A 119 4.79 -0.07 -10.17
CA VAL A 119 4.69 -1.52 -10.41
C VAL A 119 5.95 -1.99 -11.10
N ARG A 120 6.61 -3.00 -10.53
CA ARG A 120 7.79 -3.63 -11.13
C ARG A 120 7.71 -5.15 -11.04
N LEU A 121 8.06 -5.81 -12.14
CA LEU A 121 8.37 -7.24 -12.16
C LEU A 121 9.89 -7.42 -12.15
N TYR A 122 10.39 -8.13 -11.14
CA TYR A 122 11.81 -8.39 -10.91
C TYR A 122 12.05 -9.82 -10.42
N SER A 123 13.31 -10.27 -10.47
CA SER A 123 13.76 -11.63 -10.16
C SER A 123 15.23 -11.61 -9.74
N ASP A 124 15.65 -12.51 -8.86
CA ASP A 124 17.08 -12.76 -8.58
C ASP A 124 17.85 -13.26 -9.81
N TYR A 125 17.11 -13.81 -10.78
CA TYR A 125 17.62 -14.26 -12.07
C TYR A 125 17.01 -13.38 -13.16
N PRO A 126 17.49 -12.12 -13.30
CA PRO A 126 16.97 -11.24 -14.33
C PRO A 126 17.32 -11.76 -15.73
N PHE A 127 16.48 -11.43 -16.71
CA PHE A 127 16.78 -11.75 -18.10
C PHE A 127 18.11 -11.11 -18.54
N PRO A 128 18.87 -11.74 -19.45
CA PRO A 128 20.17 -11.24 -19.88
C PRO A 128 20.17 -9.77 -20.38
N HIS A 129 19.10 -9.34 -21.04
CA HIS A 129 18.91 -7.97 -21.54
C HIS A 129 18.37 -6.99 -20.49
N ARG A 130 18.10 -7.44 -19.26
CA ARG A 130 17.62 -6.63 -18.12
C ARG A 130 18.43 -6.84 -16.85
N LYS A 131 19.72 -7.20 -16.94
CA LYS A 131 20.54 -7.44 -15.73
C LYS A 131 20.52 -6.28 -14.74
N ASP A 132 20.55 -5.05 -15.25
CA ASP A 132 20.64 -3.85 -14.42
C ASP A 132 19.29 -3.45 -13.80
N THR A 133 18.17 -3.75 -14.46
CA THR A 133 16.83 -3.25 -14.06
C THR A 133 15.84 -4.34 -13.64
N GLY A 134 16.17 -5.60 -13.93
CA GLY A 134 15.32 -6.77 -13.69
C GLY A 134 15.53 -7.42 -12.33
N GLY A 135 16.58 -7.04 -11.61
CA GLY A 135 16.82 -7.47 -10.23
C GLY A 135 16.17 -6.55 -9.19
N PRO A 136 16.15 -6.98 -7.91
CA PRO A 136 15.84 -6.10 -6.79
C PRO A 136 16.78 -4.87 -6.78
N GLN A 137 16.25 -3.70 -6.42
CA GLN A 137 16.96 -2.41 -6.49
C GLN A 137 17.05 -1.68 -5.14
N ASP A 138 16.28 -2.12 -4.16
CA ASP A 138 16.22 -1.51 -2.84
C ASP A 138 16.04 -2.58 -1.75
N ALA A 139 16.19 -2.18 -0.48
CA ALA A 139 16.06 -3.09 0.65
C ALA A 139 14.69 -3.78 0.70
N PHE A 140 13.61 -3.06 0.38
CA PHE A 140 12.26 -3.63 0.34
C PHE A 140 12.16 -4.78 -0.66
N GLN A 141 12.68 -4.61 -1.88
CA GLN A 141 12.64 -5.62 -2.93
C GLN A 141 13.47 -6.86 -2.58
N HIS A 142 14.62 -6.67 -1.92
CA HIS A 142 15.43 -7.78 -1.43
C HIS A 142 14.70 -8.59 -0.35
N GLU A 143 14.16 -7.90 0.66
CA GLU A 143 13.38 -8.51 1.74
C GLU A 143 12.14 -9.23 1.21
N ALA A 144 11.44 -8.62 0.24
CA ALA A 144 10.25 -9.20 -0.37
C ALA A 144 10.52 -10.53 -1.08
N ILE A 145 11.59 -10.60 -1.88
CA ILE A 145 11.99 -11.85 -2.56
C ILE A 145 12.40 -12.92 -1.54
N GLU A 146 13.17 -12.54 -0.53
CA GLU A 146 13.61 -13.48 0.51
C GLU A 146 12.42 -14.05 1.29
N HIS A 147 11.46 -13.19 1.65
CA HIS A 147 10.22 -13.59 2.28
C HIS A 147 9.43 -14.56 1.40
N LEU A 148 9.23 -14.23 0.13
CA LEU A 148 8.46 -15.08 -0.81
C LEU A 148 9.15 -16.42 -1.09
N ARG A 149 10.47 -16.50 -0.96
CA ARG A 149 11.20 -17.79 -1.08
C ARG A 149 10.86 -18.75 0.05
N THR A 150 10.63 -18.23 1.24
CA THR A 150 10.29 -19.03 2.43
C THR A 150 8.78 -19.19 2.62
N HIS A 151 7.99 -18.22 2.16
CA HIS A 151 6.54 -18.16 2.30
C HIS A 151 5.87 -17.78 0.96
N PRO A 152 5.84 -18.69 -0.03
CA PRO A 152 5.43 -18.37 -1.41
C PRO A 152 4.00 -17.88 -1.55
N GLU A 153 3.11 -18.28 -0.65
CA GLU A 153 1.69 -17.90 -0.66
C GLU A 153 1.39 -16.65 0.20
N GLN A 154 2.40 -16.08 0.86
CA GLN A 154 2.22 -14.96 1.79
C GLN A 154 2.85 -13.68 1.21
N PRO A 155 2.06 -12.63 0.94
CA PRO A 155 2.60 -11.39 0.42
C PRO A 155 3.39 -10.65 1.51
N PHE A 156 4.56 -10.14 1.15
CA PHE A 156 5.32 -9.20 1.98
C PHE A 156 4.84 -7.76 1.77
N PHE A 157 4.66 -7.03 2.86
CA PHE A 157 4.34 -5.60 2.82
C PHE A 157 5.04 -4.90 3.98
N ARG A 158 5.48 -3.67 3.73
CA ARG A 158 6.13 -2.80 4.71
C ARG A 158 5.65 -1.38 4.49
N ARG A 159 5.48 -0.63 5.58
CA ARG A 159 5.19 0.80 5.55
C ARG A 159 6.44 1.55 5.97
N ASP A 160 6.96 2.37 5.06
CA ASP A 160 8.12 3.23 5.32
C ASP A 160 7.64 4.67 5.53
N GLN A 161 8.24 5.39 6.48
CA GLN A 161 8.07 6.83 6.60
C GLN A 161 9.13 7.51 5.72
N LEU A 162 8.69 8.24 4.69
CA LEU A 162 9.57 9.04 3.84
C LEU A 162 10.18 10.18 4.70
N GLY A 163 11.37 9.97 5.27
CA GLY A 163 11.98 10.96 6.15
C GLY A 163 13.34 10.64 6.78
N GLU A 164 13.81 9.38 6.80
CA GLU A 164 15.17 9.07 7.29
C GLU A 164 15.99 8.37 6.19
N TYR A 165 16.79 9.18 5.48
CA TYR A 165 17.95 8.76 4.70
C TYR A 165 19.18 9.44 5.28
#